data_AF-A0A4R4Y2F2-F1
#
_entry.id   AF-A0A4R4Y2F2-F1
#
_cell.length_a   1.000
_cell.length_b   1.000
_cell.length_c   1.000
_cell.angle_alpha   90.00
_cell.angle_beta   90.00
_cell.angle_gamma   90.00
#
_symmetry.space_group_name_H-M   'P 1'
#
loop_
_entity.id
_entity.type
_entity.pdbx_description
1 polymer ?
#
loop_
_entity_poly.entity_id
_entity_poly.type
_entity_poly.pdbx_seq_one_letter_code
_entity_poly.pdbx_strand_id
1 'polypeptide(L)'
;MDVSTSAAAHKGERTTVQDPAKALIPVFEIAAKHIWQGKPEELKEATEAFEQLQPQCASPASMTTEGATATMPSGYKITCTNVPGVGTGDATTYGQLLQIRPA
;
A
#
# COMPACT_ATOMS: atom_id res chain seq x y z
N MET A 1 -8.56 -6.30 6.81
CA MET A 1 -8.90 -6.23 5.38
C MET A 1 -7.61 -6.17 4.60
N ASP A 2 -7.54 -6.87 3.47
CA ASP A 2 -6.38 -6.81 2.57
C ASP A 2 -6.81 -6.08 1.30
N VAL A 3 -6.00 -5.12 0.86
CA VAL A 3 -6.23 -4.35 -0.36
C VAL A 3 -4.96 -4.39 -1.19
N SER A 4 -5.03 -4.97 -2.39
CA SER A 4 -3.88 -5.09 -3.29
C SER A 4 -4.00 -4.16 -4.48
N THR A 5 -2.91 -3.49 -4.84
CA THR A 5 -2.74 -2.78 -6.10
C THR A 5 -1.67 -3.45 -6.95
N SER A 6 -1.80 -3.41 -8.26
CA SER A 6 -0.79 -3.90 -9.18
C SER A 6 -0.64 -2.94 -10.35
N ALA A 7 0.60 -2.66 -10.76
CA ALA A 7 0.90 -1.93 -11.99
C ALA A 7 1.74 -2.82 -12.91
N ALA A 8 1.26 -3.01 -14.14
CA ALA A 8 2.00 -3.72 -15.18
C ALA A 8 2.77 -2.73 -16.06
N ALA A 9 4.00 -3.12 -16.42
CA ALA A 9 4.86 -2.41 -17.37
C ALA A 9 4.91 -3.20 -18.68
N HIS A 10 4.39 -2.68 -19.79
CA HIS A 10 4.57 -3.29 -21.12
C HIS A 10 5.84 -2.77 -21.82
N LYS A 11 6.31 -3.51 -22.84
CA LYS A 11 7.52 -3.16 -23.60
C LYS A 11 7.40 -1.76 -24.25
N GLY A 12 8.19 -0.81 -23.73
CA GLY A 12 8.20 0.59 -24.18
C GLY A 12 7.57 1.58 -23.21
N GLU A 13 6.90 1.11 -22.16
CA GLU A 13 6.39 1.96 -21.07
C GLU A 13 7.45 2.19 -19.99
N ARG A 14 7.53 3.42 -19.48
CA ARG A 14 8.32 3.76 -18.29
C ARG A 14 7.51 3.52 -17.02
N THR A 15 7.19 2.26 -16.74
CA THR A 15 6.66 1.86 -15.44
C THR A 15 7.80 1.30 -14.59
N THR A 16 7.90 1.76 -13.36
CA THR A 16 8.95 1.47 -12.39
C THR A 16 8.38 0.78 -11.15
N VAL A 17 9.25 0.19 -10.33
CA VAL A 17 8.91 -0.38 -9.02
C VAL A 17 8.20 0.61 -8.07
N GLN A 18 8.22 1.91 -8.36
CA GLN A 18 7.62 2.96 -7.55
C GLN A 18 6.17 3.30 -7.95
N ASP A 19 5.73 2.89 -9.14
CA ASP A 19 4.42 3.27 -9.65
C ASP A 19 3.24 2.55 -8.96
N PRO A 20 3.34 1.29 -8.51
CA PRO A 20 2.34 0.68 -7.62
C PRO A 20 2.16 1.46 -6.30
N ALA A 21 3.25 1.98 -5.74
CA ALA A 21 3.22 2.77 -4.49
C ALA A 21 2.48 4.10 -4.65
N LYS A 22 2.55 4.72 -5.83
CA LYS A 22 1.75 5.91 -6.15
C LYS A 22 0.27 5.57 -6.36
N ALA A 23 -0.03 4.42 -6.95
CA ALA A 23 -1.40 3.94 -7.15
C ALA A 23 -2.10 3.49 -5.84
N LEU A 24 -1.34 3.31 -4.77
CA LEU A 24 -1.83 2.94 -3.44
C LEU A 24 -2.64 4.03 -2.75
N ILE A 25 -2.35 5.30 -3.04
CA ILE A 25 -2.99 6.46 -2.43
C ILE A 25 -4.51 6.47 -2.66
N PRO A 26 -5.01 6.47 -3.92
CA PRO A 26 -6.46 6.45 -4.17
C PRO A 26 -7.12 5.18 -3.62
N VAL A 27 -6.39 4.07 -3.58
CA VAL A 27 -6.90 2.78 -3.10
C VAL A 27 -7.04 2.77 -1.57
N PHE A 28 -6.08 3.35 -0.84
CA PHE A 28 -6.19 3.58 0.58
C PHE A 28 -7.36 4.51 0.90
N GLU A 29 -7.52 5.64 0.18
CA GLU A 29 -8.63 6.57 0.43
C GLU A 29 -10.01 5.90 0.30
N ILE A 30 -10.18 5.02 -0.69
CA ILE A 30 -11.43 4.27 -0.89
C ILE A 30 -11.63 3.27 0.25
N ALA A 31 -10.62 2.47 0.58
CA ALA A 31 -10.71 1.46 1.62
C ALA A 31 -10.92 2.08 3.01
N ALA A 32 -10.20 3.15 3.33
CA ALA A 32 -10.27 3.86 4.59
C ALA A 32 -11.66 4.46 4.82
N LYS A 33 -12.23 5.11 3.81
CA LYS A 33 -13.61 5.65 3.88
C LYS A 33 -14.64 4.55 4.16
N HIS A 34 -14.42 3.33 3.68
CA HIS A 34 -15.33 2.21 3.90
C HIS A 34 -15.13 1.57 5.28
N ILE A 35 -13.88 1.30 5.68
CA ILE A 35 -13.54 0.64 6.96
C ILE A 35 -13.94 1.51 8.15
N TRP A 36 -13.67 2.82 8.07
CA TRP A 36 -13.93 3.78 9.13
C TRP A 36 -15.15 4.66 8.82
N GLN A 37 -16.11 4.13 8.07
CA GLN A 37 -17.39 4.81 7.85
C GLN A 37 -18.09 5.02 9.20
N GLY A 38 -18.43 6.27 9.51
CA GLY A 38 -19.03 6.65 10.81
C GLY A 38 -18.04 6.71 11.97
N LYS A 39 -16.73 6.60 11.70
CA LYS A 39 -15.63 6.62 12.65
C LYS A 39 -14.58 7.68 12.26
N PRO A 40 -14.93 8.99 12.40
CA PRO A 40 -14.11 10.07 11.86
C PRO A 40 -12.75 10.22 12.55
N GLU A 41 -12.64 9.84 13.83
CA GLU A 41 -11.38 9.87 14.56
C GLU A 41 -10.42 8.79 14.06
N GLU A 42 -10.90 7.55 13.90
CA GLU A 42 -10.09 6.46 13.38
C GLU A 42 -9.73 6.66 11.89
N LEU A 43 -10.60 7.30 11.10
CA LEU A 43 -10.28 7.70 9.73
C LEU A 43 -9.14 8.73 9.69
N LYS A 44 -9.15 9.70 10.62
CA LYS A 44 -8.08 10.69 10.74
C LYS A 44 -6.76 10.02 11.13
N GLU A 45 -6.78 9.18 12.16
CA GLU A 45 -5.60 8.40 12.57
C GLU A 45 -5.04 7.54 11.43
N ALA A 46 -5.92 6.89 10.66
CA ALA A 46 -5.51 6.06 9.55
C ALA A 46 -4.84 6.89 8.45
N THR A 47 -5.39 8.06 8.16
CA THR A 47 -4.84 8.97 7.14
C THR A 47 -3.47 9.47 7.55
N GLU A 48 -3.30 9.91 8.80
CA GLU A 48 -2.00 10.34 9.33
C GLU A 48 -0.98 9.19 9.34
N ALA A 49 -1.39 7.99 9.76
CA ALA A 49 -0.54 6.80 9.74
C ALA A 49 -0.11 6.44 8.31
N PHE A 50 -1.02 6.54 7.34
CA PHE A 50 -0.73 6.25 5.94
C PHE A 50 0.19 7.31 5.29
N GLU A 51 0.02 8.60 5.60
CA GLU A 51 0.91 9.65 5.12
C GLU A 51 2.36 9.45 5.59
N GLN A 52 2.55 9.03 6.84
CA GLN A 52 3.87 8.68 7.38
C GLN A 52 4.44 7.41 6.74
N LEU A 53 3.57 6.46 6.40
CA LEU A 53 3.94 5.18 5.81
C LEU A 53 4.25 5.27 4.32
N GLN A 54 3.60 6.17 3.60
CA GLN A 54 3.70 6.36 2.15
C GLN A 54 5.13 6.37 1.59
N PRO A 55 6.08 7.17 2.11
CA PRO A 55 7.46 7.15 1.63
C PRO A 55 8.14 5.80 1.88
N GLN A 56 7.72 5.07 2.90
CA GLN A 56 8.24 3.75 3.23
C GLN A 56 7.65 2.64 2.36
N CYS A 57 6.43 2.81 1.84
CA CYS A 57 5.81 1.90 0.88
C CYS A 57 6.65 1.76 -0.41
N ALA A 58 7.39 2.78 -0.82
CA ALA A 58 8.30 2.71 -1.97
C ALA A 58 9.77 2.40 -1.59
N SER A 59 10.05 2.16 -0.31
CA SER A 59 11.40 1.95 0.22
C SER A 59 11.78 0.46 0.28
N PRO A 60 13.08 0.12 0.44
CA PRO A 60 13.52 -1.25 0.67
C PRO A 60 12.83 -1.94 1.87
N ALA A 61 12.37 -1.18 2.87
CA ALA A 61 11.64 -1.75 4.02
C ALA A 61 10.35 -2.48 3.60
N SER A 62 9.67 -1.96 2.57
CA SER A 62 8.48 -2.61 2.00
C SER A 62 8.78 -3.93 1.29
N MET A 63 10.03 -4.17 0.90
CA MET A 63 10.47 -5.37 0.18
C MET A 63 10.83 -6.53 1.12
N THR A 64 10.72 -6.31 2.44
CA THR A 64 10.93 -7.35 3.46
C THR A 64 9.66 -8.17 3.69
N THR A 65 9.78 -9.33 4.33
CA THR A 65 8.64 -10.15 4.77
C THR A 65 7.73 -9.43 5.77
N GLU A 66 8.25 -8.44 6.50
CA GLU A 66 7.49 -7.65 7.47
C GLU A 66 6.78 -6.45 6.83
N GLY A 67 7.26 -6.01 5.66
CA GLY A 67 6.80 -4.79 5.01
C GLY A 67 7.12 -3.53 5.82
N ALA A 68 6.74 -2.37 5.28
CA ALA A 68 6.73 -1.13 6.06
C ALA A 68 5.41 -1.09 6.84
N THR A 69 5.46 -0.84 8.17
CA THR A 69 4.25 -0.83 9.01
C THR A 69 4.12 0.45 9.83
N ALA A 70 2.90 0.99 9.90
CA ALA A 70 2.51 2.05 10.82
C ALA A 70 1.45 1.52 11.80
N THR A 71 1.59 1.86 13.09
CA THR A 71 0.61 1.49 14.12
C THR A 71 -0.19 2.73 14.53
N MET A 72 -1.51 2.63 14.46
CA MET A 72 -2.45 3.67 14.84
C MET A 72 -2.73 3.62 16.35
N PRO A 73 -2.99 4.76 17.02
CA PRO A 73 -3.39 4.82 18.43
C PRO A 73 -4.63 3.98 18.77
N SER A 74 -5.59 3.87 17.85
CA SER A 74 -6.78 3.02 17.96
C SER A 74 -6.50 1.51 17.92
N GLY A 75 -5.24 1.07 17.86
CA GLY A 75 -4.86 -0.33 17.90
C GLY A 75 -4.99 -1.04 16.56
N TYR A 76 -4.88 -0.31 15.45
CA TYR A 76 -4.76 -0.88 14.10
C TYR A 76 -3.33 -0.76 13.59
N LYS A 77 -2.93 -1.67 12.71
CA LYS A 77 -1.69 -1.65 11.94
C LYS A 77 -2.01 -1.55 10.47
N ILE A 78 -1.30 -0.66 9.79
CA ILE A 78 -1.29 -0.51 8.34
C ILE A 78 0.07 -0.99 7.83
N THR A 79 0.09 -2.02 7.00
CA THR A 79 1.32 -2.61 6.46
C THR A 79 1.35 -2.50 4.94
N CYS A 80 2.44 -1.97 4.41
CA CYS A 80 2.78 -1.88 3.00
C CYS A 80 3.83 -2.95 2.65
N THR A 81 3.44 -3.91 1.81
CA THR A 81 4.35 -4.97 1.35
C THR A 81 4.48 -4.91 -0.17
N ASN A 82 5.71 -4.81 -0.65
CA ASN A 82 6.02 -4.89 -2.07
C ASN A 82 5.90 -6.35 -2.51
N VAL A 83 5.10 -6.61 -3.54
CA VAL A 83 4.94 -7.96 -4.08
C VAL A 83 5.98 -8.12 -5.20
N PRO A 84 6.86 -9.14 -5.13
CA PRO A 84 7.90 -9.34 -6.13
C PRO A 84 7.32 -9.31 -7.54
N GLY A 85 8.02 -8.60 -8.43
CA GLY A 85 7.51 -8.40 -9.77
C GLY A 85 7.42 -9.71 -10.54
N VAL A 86 6.25 -10.03 -11.11
CA VAL A 86 6.09 -11.20 -11.97
C VAL A 86 6.37 -10.77 -13.41
N GLY A 87 7.48 -11.27 -13.96
CA GLY A 87 7.81 -11.12 -15.36
C GLY A 87 7.06 -12.15 -16.21
N THR A 88 6.31 -11.68 -17.20
CA THR A 88 5.86 -12.47 -18.35
C THR A 88 6.57 -11.91 -19.59
N GLY A 89 6.73 -12.70 -20.67
CA GLY A 89 7.65 -12.40 -21.77
C GLY A 89 7.66 -10.95 -22.31
N ASP A 90 6.53 -10.25 -22.25
CA ASP A 90 6.38 -8.86 -22.72
C ASP A 90 5.95 -7.85 -21.62
N ALA A 91 5.87 -8.27 -20.35
CA ALA A 91 5.45 -7.40 -19.26
C ALA A 91 6.06 -7.75 -17.90
N THR A 92 6.45 -6.73 -17.14
CA THR A 92 6.80 -6.88 -15.72
C THR A 92 5.67 -6.29 -14.89
N THR A 93 5.02 -7.10 -14.06
CA THR A 93 3.99 -6.62 -13.13
C THR A 93 4.60 -6.38 -11.77
N TYR A 94 4.59 -5.15 -11.29
CA TYR A 94 4.95 -4.81 -9.92
C TYR A 94 3.68 -4.75 -9.08
N GLY A 95 3.65 -5.47 -7.97
CA GLY A 95 2.49 -5.48 -7.07
C GLY A 95 2.80 -4.76 -5.78
N GLN A 96 1.76 -4.22 -5.16
CA GLN A 96 1.86 -3.76 -3.79
C GLN A 96 0.61 -4.11 -2.99
N LEU A 97 0.83 -4.58 -1.77
CA LEU A 97 -0.20 -4.99 -0.85
C LEU A 97 -0.28 -4.00 0.29
N LEU A 98 -1.49 -3.51 0.57
CA LEU A 98 -1.83 -2.81 1.81
C LEU A 98 -2.65 -3.74 2.69
N GLN A 99 -2.23 -3.91 3.93
CA GLN A 99 -2.98 -4.68 4.92
C GLN A 99 -3.37 -3.76 6.07
N ILE A 100 -4.64 -3.82 6.47
CA ILE A 100 -5.17 -3.09 7.62
C ILE A 100 -5.72 -4.14 8.59
N ARG A 101 -5.10 -4.27 9.77
CA ARG A 101 -5.40 -5.31 10.77
C ARG A 101 -5.39 -4.73 12.18
N PRO A 102 -6.12 -5.30 13.14
CA PRO A 102 -5.88 -5.03 14.56
C PRO A 102 -4.42 -5.37 14.93
N ALA A 103 -3.84 -4.59 15.85
CA ALA A 103 -2.45 -4.66 16.28
C ALA A 103 -2.13 -5.92 17.10
#